data_AF-A0A536W1L7-F1
#
_entry.id   AF-A0A536W1L7-F1
#
_cell.length_a   1.000
_cell.length_b   1.000
_cell.length_c   1.000
_cell.angle_alpha   90.00
_cell.angle_beta   90.00
_cell.angle_gamma   90.00
#
_symmetry.space_group_name_H-M   'P 1'
#
loop_
_entity.id
_entity.type
_entity.pdbx_description
1 polymer ?
#
loop_
_entity_poly.entity_id
_entity_poly.type
_entity_poly.pdbx_seq_one_letter_code
_entity_poly.pdbx_strand_id
1 'polypeptide(L)'
;MLTRSHIALGMLASMLAAGNAFAVSKEAQEFMNIQSKMAPDQCELQRLSGQAAAAQRAGDLGKRQGLNMQMEPVVKRLQSNQPRIQELAKYVQASSPDYQVVMQQNIDLRAKCKY
;
A
#
# COMPACT_ATOMS: atom_id res chain seq x y z
N MET A 1 25.36 -17.15 50.28
CA MET A 1 25.89 -16.33 49.17
C MET A 1 25.10 -16.67 47.92
N LEU A 2 24.44 -15.65 47.35
CA LEU A 2 23.48 -15.72 46.24
C LEU A 2 24.21 -15.97 44.91
N THR A 3 23.89 -17.07 44.22
CA THR A 3 24.23 -17.26 42.80
C THR A 3 23.03 -17.87 42.07
N ARG A 4 21.92 -17.12 42.00
CA ARG A 4 20.71 -17.58 41.29
C ARG A 4 19.87 -16.45 40.69
N SER A 5 20.51 -15.49 40.01
CA SER A 5 19.76 -14.36 39.40
C SER A 5 20.28 -13.82 38.06
N HIS A 6 21.20 -14.50 37.35
CA HIS A 6 21.76 -13.92 36.11
C HIS A 6 21.15 -14.44 34.80
N ILE A 7 20.41 -15.56 34.82
CA ILE A 7 19.89 -16.17 33.57
C ILE A 7 18.55 -15.53 33.15
N ALA A 8 17.72 -15.11 34.10
CA ALA A 8 16.42 -14.49 33.79
C ALA A 8 16.53 -13.05 33.25
N LEU A 9 17.57 -12.31 33.63
CA LEU A 9 17.81 -10.93 33.16
C LEU A 9 18.31 -10.88 31.70
N GLY A 10 19.03 -11.91 31.24
CA GLY A 10 19.49 -11.99 29.84
C GLY A 10 18.35 -12.16 28.84
N MET A 11 17.36 -13.01 29.14
CA MET A 11 16.20 -13.23 28.26
C MET A 11 15.25 -12.02 28.19
N LEU A 12 15.07 -11.29 29.29
CA LEU A 12 14.27 -10.05 29.31
C LEU A 12 14.94 -8.91 28.52
N ALA A 13 16.27 -8.83 28.54
CA ALA A 13 17.03 -7.87 27.72
C ALA A 13 16.95 -8.19 26.21
N SER A 14 16.90 -9.48 25.83
CA SER A 14 16.68 -9.88 24.43
C SER A 14 15.27 -9.52 23.92
N MET A 15 14.26 -9.49 24.79
CA MET A 15 12.90 -9.06 24.42
C MET A 15 12.78 -7.54 24.29
N LEU A 16 13.54 -6.76 25.06
CA LEU A 16 13.60 -5.30 24.91
C LEU A 16 14.37 -4.87 23.66
N ALA A 17 15.35 -5.66 23.20
CA ALA A 17 16.01 -5.47 21.92
C ALA A 17 15.15 -5.92 20.71
N ALA A 18 14.15 -6.78 20.93
CA ALA A 18 13.11 -7.09 19.95
C ALA A 18 12.03 -5.99 19.83
N GLY A 19 12.11 -4.94 20.67
CA GLY A 19 11.27 -3.74 20.61
C GLY A 19 11.58 -2.80 19.45
N ASN A 20 12.54 -3.13 18.58
CA ASN A 20 12.67 -2.52 17.26
C ASN A 20 11.84 -3.34 16.26
N ALA A 21 10.52 -3.34 16.44
CA ALA A 21 9.64 -3.48 15.29
C ALA A 21 10.04 -2.36 14.32
N PHE A 22 10.76 -2.72 13.25
CA PHE A 22 11.30 -1.86 12.19
C PHE A 22 10.64 -0.47 12.18
N ALA A 23 11.29 0.51 12.80
CA ALA A 23 10.84 1.90 12.71
C ALA A 23 11.11 2.35 11.27
N VAL A 24 10.12 2.13 10.40
CA VAL A 24 10.11 2.63 9.02
C VAL A 24 10.37 4.13 9.02
N SER A 25 11.13 4.62 8.04
CA SER A 25 11.37 6.07 7.89
C SER A 25 10.06 6.85 7.78
N LYS A 26 10.10 8.15 8.08
CA LYS A 26 8.93 9.02 7.95
C LYS A 26 8.44 9.06 6.50
N GLU A 27 9.36 9.08 5.56
CA GLU A 27 9.12 9.07 4.12
C GLU A 27 8.46 7.74 3.69
N ALA A 28 8.96 6.60 4.18
CA ALA A 28 8.34 5.31 3.93
C ALA A 28 6.94 5.21 4.55
N GLN A 29 6.77 5.68 5.79
CA GLN A 29 5.48 5.69 6.47
C GLN A 29 4.46 6.56 5.72
N GLU A 30 4.87 7.73 5.24
CA GLU A 30 4.02 8.60 4.43
C GLU A 30 3.67 7.94 3.10
N PHE A 31 4.65 7.37 2.40
CA PHE A 31 4.43 6.64 1.14
C PHE A 31 3.38 5.54 1.31
N MET A 32 3.55 4.73 2.36
CA MET A 32 2.65 3.64 2.72
C MET A 32 1.23 4.13 3.05
N ASN A 33 1.10 5.28 3.71
CA ASN A 33 -0.19 5.89 4.01
C ASN A 33 -0.90 6.35 2.73
N ILE A 34 -0.19 7.01 1.81
CA ILE A 34 -0.79 7.46 0.55
C ILE A 34 -1.19 6.25 -0.31
N GLN A 35 -0.35 5.21 -0.42
CA GLN A 35 -0.71 3.96 -1.10
C GLN A 35 -1.97 3.32 -0.50
N SER A 36 -2.08 3.31 0.83
CA SER A 36 -3.26 2.79 1.53
C SER A 36 -4.53 3.59 1.22
N LYS A 37 -4.43 4.92 1.13
CA LYS A 37 -5.55 5.81 0.78
C LYS A 37 -5.98 5.66 -0.68
N MET A 38 -5.04 5.42 -1.58
CA MET A 38 -5.34 5.22 -3.00
C MET A 38 -5.83 3.80 -3.32
N ALA A 39 -5.53 2.79 -2.49
CA ALA A 39 -5.86 1.41 -2.78
C ALA A 39 -7.36 1.19 -3.09
N PRO A 40 -8.33 1.75 -2.34
CA PRO A 40 -9.74 1.66 -2.70
C PRO A 40 -10.06 2.23 -4.09
N ASP A 41 -9.50 3.40 -4.42
CA ASP A 41 -9.68 4.04 -5.73
C ASP A 41 -9.07 3.20 -6.86
N GLN A 42 -7.91 2.56 -6.63
CA GLN A 42 -7.31 1.64 -7.61
C GLN A 42 -8.20 0.41 -7.84
N CYS A 43 -8.74 -0.19 -6.77
CA CYS A 43 -9.65 -1.32 -6.89
C CYS A 43 -10.95 -0.91 -7.61
N GLU A 44 -11.50 0.27 -7.30
CA GLU A 44 -12.69 0.80 -7.96
C GLU A 44 -12.44 1.03 -9.46
N LEU A 45 -11.30 1.63 -9.82
CA LEU A 45 -10.93 1.85 -11.20
C LEU A 45 -10.78 0.53 -11.97
N GLN A 46 -10.16 -0.48 -11.36
CA GLN A 46 -10.05 -1.82 -11.95
C GLN A 46 -11.43 -2.45 -12.17
N ARG A 47 -12.33 -2.37 -11.19
CA ARG A 47 -13.71 -2.87 -11.29
C ARG A 47 -14.47 -2.18 -12.43
N LEU A 48 -14.46 -0.85 -12.46
CA LEU A 48 -15.13 -0.07 -13.50
C LEU A 48 -14.57 -0.38 -14.89
N SER A 49 -13.25 -0.48 -15.01
CA SER A 49 -12.56 -0.85 -16.25
C SER A 49 -12.99 -2.24 -16.74
N GLY A 50 -13.05 -3.23 -15.84
CA GLY A 50 -13.54 -4.57 -16.16
C GLY A 50 -15.00 -4.57 -16.64
N GLN A 51 -15.87 -3.78 -16.00
CA GLN A 51 -17.26 -3.61 -16.44
C GLN A 51 -17.38 -2.92 -17.79
N ALA A 52 -16.54 -1.91 -18.07
CA ALA A 52 -16.53 -1.20 -19.33
C ALA A 52 -16.06 -2.11 -20.48
N ALA A 53 -15.05 -2.94 -20.23
CA ALA A 53 -14.59 -3.96 -21.18
C ALA A 53 -15.66 -5.03 -21.43
N ALA A 54 -16.41 -5.43 -20.40
CA ALA A 54 -17.55 -6.35 -20.56
C ALA A 54 -18.68 -5.71 -21.39
N ALA A 55 -19.03 -4.44 -21.12
CA ALA A 55 -20.03 -3.70 -21.89
C ALA A 55 -19.61 -3.54 -23.36
N GLN A 56 -18.33 -3.26 -23.62
CA GLN A 56 -17.78 -3.19 -24.97
C GLN A 56 -17.92 -4.52 -25.72
N ARG A 57 -17.60 -5.65 -25.07
CA ARG A 57 -17.76 -6.99 -25.67
C ARG A 57 -19.23 -7.34 -25.95
N ALA A 58 -20.15 -6.82 -25.15
CA ALA A 58 -21.59 -6.97 -25.34
C ALA A 58 -22.20 -5.98 -26.37
N GLY A 59 -21.40 -5.05 -26.93
CA GLY A 59 -21.89 -4.02 -27.84
C GLY A 59 -22.66 -2.87 -27.17
N ASP A 60 -22.69 -2.81 -25.83
CA ASP A 60 -23.39 -1.78 -25.07
C ASP A 60 -22.52 -0.53 -24.89
N LEU A 61 -22.47 0.29 -25.95
CA LEU A 61 -21.68 1.52 -25.98
C LEU A 61 -22.20 2.58 -24.99
N GLY A 62 -23.51 2.63 -24.75
CA GLY A 62 -24.11 3.57 -23.80
C GLY A 62 -23.66 3.28 -22.36
N LYS A 63 -23.73 2.02 -21.94
CA LYS A 63 -23.23 1.59 -20.63
C LYS A 63 -21.73 1.78 -20.51
N ARG A 64 -20.96 1.47 -21.56
CA ARG A 64 -19.51 1.73 -21.59
C ARG A 64 -19.20 3.22 -21.34
N GLN A 65 -19.91 4.12 -22.01
CA GLN A 65 -19.71 5.56 -21.82
C GLN A 65 -20.09 6.00 -20.40
N GLY A 66 -21.19 5.49 -19.85
CA GLY A 66 -21.57 5.71 -18.45
C GLY A 66 -20.51 5.26 -17.45
N LEU A 67 -19.89 4.11 -17.68
CA LEU A 67 -18.81 3.59 -16.84
C LEU A 67 -17.52 4.43 -16.97
N ASN A 68 -17.19 4.91 -18.18
CA ASN A 68 -16.04 5.80 -18.38
C ASN A 68 -16.21 7.12 -17.61
N MET A 69 -17.40 7.72 -17.62
CA MET A 69 -17.67 8.93 -16.83
C MET A 69 -17.53 8.70 -15.32
N GLN A 70 -17.86 7.50 -14.83
CA GLN A 70 -17.63 7.13 -13.43
C GLN A 70 -16.14 6.95 -13.10
N MET A 71 -15.31 6.55 -14.08
CA MET A 71 -13.87 6.43 -13.88
C MET A 71 -13.16 7.78 -13.75
N GLU A 72 -13.64 8.83 -14.42
CA GLU A 72 -13.00 10.16 -14.40
C GLU A 72 -12.73 10.73 -13.00
N PRO A 73 -13.70 10.80 -12.06
CA PRO A 73 -13.44 11.30 -10.72
C PRO A 73 -12.46 10.40 -9.95
N VAL A 74 -12.48 9.09 -10.16
CA VAL A 74 -11.55 8.14 -9.53
C VAL A 74 -10.12 8.41 -10.03
N VAL A 75 -9.94 8.55 -11.35
CA VAL A 75 -8.65 8.88 -11.97
C VAL A 75 -8.12 10.21 -11.44
N LYS A 76 -8.97 11.24 -11.30
CA LYS A 76 -8.55 12.54 -10.74
C LYS A 76 -8.03 12.42 -9.30
N ARG A 77 -8.67 11.62 -8.44
CA ARG A 77 -8.19 11.36 -7.07
C ARG A 77 -6.87 10.60 -7.03
N LEU A 78 -6.68 9.65 -7.94
CA LEU A 78 -5.40 8.94 -8.07
C LEU A 78 -4.28 9.88 -8.58
N GLN A 79 -4.60 10.72 -9.57
CA GLN A 79 -3.65 11.69 -10.14
C GLN A 79 -3.25 12.77 -9.14
N SER A 80 -4.14 13.23 -8.25
CA SER A 80 -3.79 14.24 -7.25
C SER A 80 -2.72 13.76 -6.26
N ASN A 81 -2.61 12.45 -6.05
CA ASN A 81 -1.60 11.84 -5.18
C ASN A 81 -0.28 11.52 -5.92
N GLN A 82 -0.25 11.53 -7.26
CA GLN A 82 0.95 11.15 -8.04
C GLN A 82 2.20 11.98 -7.72
N PRO A 83 2.16 13.33 -7.64
CA PRO A 83 3.37 14.12 -7.43
C PRO A 83 4.08 13.74 -6.13
N ARG A 84 3.31 13.59 -5.05
CA ARG A 84 3.86 13.24 -3.74
C ARG A 84 4.39 11.82 -3.69
N ILE A 85 3.71 10.87 -4.32
CA ILE A 85 4.19 9.48 -4.41
C ILE A 85 5.48 9.39 -5.22
N GLN A 86 5.59 10.11 -6.34
CA GLN A 86 6.80 10.10 -7.15
C GLN A 86 8.00 10.71 -6.41
N GLU A 87 7.75 11.72 -5.59
CA GLU A 87 8.77 12.28 -4.69
C GLU A 87 9.20 11.26 -3.64
N LEU A 88 8.24 10.67 -2.92
CA LEU A 88 8.50 9.70 -1.86
C LEU A 88 9.10 8.38 -2.36
N ALA A 89 8.81 7.98 -3.60
CA ALA A 89 9.33 6.77 -4.24
C ALA A 89 10.87 6.73 -4.24
N LYS A 90 11.54 7.89 -4.28
CA LYS A 90 13.01 8.01 -4.23
C LYS A 90 13.60 7.49 -2.92
N TYR A 91 12.83 7.54 -1.83
CA TYR A 91 13.24 7.11 -0.49
C TYR A 91 12.91 5.64 -0.21
N VAL A 92 12.03 5.03 -1.02
CA VAL A 92 11.59 3.63 -0.88
C VAL A 92 12.03 2.76 -2.06
N GLN A 93 13.11 3.13 -2.74
CA GLN A 93 13.71 2.36 -3.83
C GLN A 93 14.32 1.03 -3.31
N ALA A 94 14.62 0.09 -4.21
CA ALA A 94 15.06 -1.27 -3.86
C ALA A 94 16.30 -1.34 -2.94
N SER A 95 17.14 -0.32 -2.96
CA SER A 95 18.32 -0.21 -2.08
C SER A 95 18.01 0.40 -0.71
N SER A 96 16.79 0.87 -0.45
CA SER A 96 16.43 1.48 0.83
C SER A 96 16.16 0.41 1.91
N PRO A 97 16.46 0.70 3.18
CA PRO A 97 16.18 -0.22 4.29
C PRO A 97 14.69 -0.57 4.43
N ASP A 98 13.80 0.34 4.01
CA ASP A 98 12.34 0.20 4.15
C ASP A 98 11.68 -0.54 2.97
N TYR A 99 12.44 -0.85 1.91
CA TYR A 99 11.90 -1.39 0.67
C TYR A 99 11.04 -2.64 0.88
N GLN A 100 11.51 -3.58 1.71
CA GLN A 100 10.80 -4.85 1.94
C GLN A 100 9.46 -4.63 2.62
N VAL A 101 9.39 -3.73 3.60
CA VAL A 101 8.14 -3.41 4.31
C VAL A 101 7.15 -2.73 3.38
N VAL A 102 7.62 -1.75 2.59
CA VAL A 102 6.80 -1.05 1.59
C VAL A 102 6.30 -2.00 0.51
N MET A 103 7.17 -2.91 0.03
CA MET A 103 6.84 -3.89 -0.99
C MET A 103 5.77 -4.88 -0.48
N GLN A 104 5.95 -5.42 0.73
CA GLN A 104 4.97 -6.31 1.35
C GLN A 104 3.60 -5.62 1.52
N GLN A 105 3.59 -4.39 2.04
CA GLN A 105 2.36 -3.64 2.19
C GLN A 105 1.64 -3.42 0.85
N ASN A 106 2.39 -3.13 -0.22
CA ASN A 106 1.81 -3.00 -1.57
C ASN A 106 1.18 -4.29 -2.09
N ILE A 107 1.80 -5.44 -1.80
CA ILE A 107 1.20 -6.75 -2.12
C ILE A 107 -0.11 -6.93 -1.35
N ASP A 108 -0.11 -6.64 -0.05
CA ASP A 108 -1.29 -6.79 0.81
C ASP A 108 -2.44 -5.87 0.38
N LEU A 109 -2.13 -4.63 -0.03
CA LEU A 109 -3.13 -3.69 -0.55
C LEU A 109 -3.74 -4.20 -1.87
N ARG A 110 -2.93 -4.74 -2.78
CA ARG A 110 -3.42 -5.31 -4.04
C ARG A 110 -4.25 -6.56 -3.82
N ALA A 111 -3.86 -7.42 -2.88
CA ALA A 111 -4.61 -8.63 -2.53
C ALA A 111 -6.01 -8.34 -1.99
N LYS A 112 -6.26 -7.12 -1.48
CA LYS A 112 -7.59 -6.68 -1.02
C LYS A 112 -8.54 -6.30 -2.17
N CYS A 113 -8.03 -6.05 -3.37
CA CYS A 113 -8.89 -5.83 -4.54
C CYS A 113 -9.52 -7.17 -4.98
N LYS A 114 -10.78 -7.41 -4.62
CA LYS A 114 -11.52 -8.62 -4.99
C LYS A 114 -12.44 -8.34 -6.19
N TYR A 115 -11.93 -8.43 -7.41
CA TYR A 115 -12.74 -8.28 -8.63
C TYR A 115 -12.23 -9.18 -9.77
#